data_AF-A0A9E2BIV6-F1
#
_entry.id   AF-A0A9E2BIV6-F1
#
_cell.length_a   1.000
_cell.length_b   1.000
_cell.length_c   1.000
_cell.angle_alpha   90.00
_cell.angle_beta   90.00
_cell.angle_gamma   90.00
#
_symmetry.space_group_name_H-M   'P 1'
#
loop_
_entity.id
_entity.type
_entity.pdbx_description
1 polymer ?
#
loop_
_entity_poly.entity_id
_entity_poly.type
_entity_poly.pdbx_seq_one_letter_code
_entity_poly.pdbx_strand_id
1 'polypeptide(L)'
;MAPAFLSQGLGIVYDRPSWGLYTRVAPITARQIIVTVPDIDETQFGVDSGKTLQSQYGASLRVDYRKELVSYNNFRLGVESRFSLFTDFADFGNFVTNWRNKVNFNVYKVFTISIIAHLIYDPSVLFPDQTQLNPDGTTTVLTSVPKVQFLQNIGFGIGYQITKRK
;
A
#
# COMPACT_ATOMS: atom_id res chain seq x y z
N MET A 1 4.61 -17.76 3.38
CA MET A 1 4.02 -16.46 2.95
C MET A 1 5.15 -15.44 2.78
N ALA A 2 5.16 -14.66 1.71
CA ALA A 2 6.21 -13.69 1.44
C ALA A 2 5.72 -12.55 0.52
N PRO A 3 5.83 -11.27 0.92
CA PRO A 3 5.90 -10.78 2.30
C PRO A 3 4.50 -10.69 2.93
N ALA A 4 4.42 -10.83 4.26
CA ALA A 4 3.25 -10.45 5.05
C ALA A 4 3.61 -9.25 5.95
N PHE A 5 2.70 -8.27 6.03
CA PHE A 5 2.91 -7.05 6.81
C PHE A 5 1.88 -6.96 7.94
N LEU A 6 2.36 -6.75 9.17
CA LEU A 6 1.53 -6.45 10.33
C LEU A 6 1.95 -5.11 10.92
N SER A 7 1.01 -4.20 11.15
CA SER A 7 1.30 -2.89 11.74
C SER A 7 0.34 -2.60 12.89
N GLN A 8 0.91 -2.31 14.06
CA GLN A 8 0.20 -2.00 15.30
C GLN A 8 0.75 -0.69 15.83
N GLY A 9 -0.10 0.25 16.24
CA GLY A 9 0.40 1.53 16.74
C GLY A 9 -0.55 2.21 17.70
N LEU A 10 0.04 2.91 18.67
CA LEU A 10 -0.63 3.74 19.65
C LEU A 10 -0.62 5.18 19.15
N GLY A 11 -1.79 5.81 19.13
CA GLY A 11 -1.94 7.11 18.50
C GLY A 11 -3.32 7.72 18.66
N ILE A 12 -3.48 8.83 17.95
CA ILE A 12 -4.72 9.60 17.89
C ILE A 12 -5.42 9.27 16.58
N VAL A 13 -6.72 9.06 16.65
CA VAL A 13 -7.60 8.93 15.49
C VAL A 13 -8.53 10.13 15.46
N TYR A 14 -8.62 10.77 14.31
CA TYR A 14 -9.62 11.76 13.98
C TYR A 14 -10.54 11.16 12.91
N ASP A 15 -11.77 10.83 13.28
CA ASP A 15 -12.77 10.29 12.37
C ASP A 15 -13.91 11.30 12.20
N ARG A 16 -14.12 11.74 10.95
CA ARG A 16 -15.20 12.65 10.59
C ARG A 16 -15.95 12.12 9.36
N PRO A 17 -16.93 11.22 9.58
CA PRO A 17 -17.68 10.57 8.51
C PRO A 17 -18.44 11.55 7.60
N SER A 18 -18.93 12.68 8.14
CA SER A 18 -19.65 13.70 7.35
C SER A 18 -18.81 14.33 6.24
N TRP A 19 -17.48 14.35 6.41
CA TRP A 19 -16.53 14.81 5.40
C TRP A 19 -15.89 13.64 4.64
N GLY A 20 -16.21 12.40 5.03
CA GLY A 20 -15.58 11.21 4.48
C GLY A 20 -14.11 11.04 4.91
N LEU A 21 -13.66 11.73 5.95
CA LEU A 21 -12.26 11.80 6.35
C LEU A 21 -12.00 10.96 7.59
N TYR A 22 -10.97 10.12 7.53
CA TYR A 22 -10.42 9.38 8.66
C TYR A 22 -8.91 9.57 8.66
N THR A 23 -8.36 10.08 9.76
CA THR A 23 -6.93 10.30 9.92
C THR A 23 -6.45 9.62 11.19
N ARG A 24 -5.34 8.88 11.09
CA ARG A 24 -4.65 8.27 12.23
C ARG A 24 -3.21 8.77 12.26
N VAL A 25 -2.80 9.32 13.39
CA VAL A 25 -1.42 9.70 13.68
C VAL A 25 -0.97 8.85 14.86
N ALA A 26 -0.02 7.95 14.63
CA ALA A 26 0.51 7.06 15.65
C ALA A 26 2.00 7.31 15.83
N PRO A 27 2.42 8.08 16.84
CA PRO A 27 3.84 8.33 17.09
C PRO A 27 4.58 7.05 17.46
N ILE A 28 3.89 6.05 18.01
CA ILE A 28 4.49 4.74 18.32
C ILE A 28 3.78 3.69 17.49
N THR A 29 4.50 3.06 16.56
CA THR A 29 4.03 2.05 15.62
C THR A 29 5.07 0.95 15.51
N ALA A 30 4.68 -0.29 15.80
CA ALA A 30 5.44 -1.48 15.45
C ALA A 30 4.96 -1.99 14.08
N ARG A 31 5.87 -2.09 13.10
CA ARG A 31 5.65 -2.71 11.79
C ARG A 31 6.49 -3.98 11.72
N GLN A 32 5.85 -5.10 11.42
CA GLN A 32 6.49 -6.40 11.27
C GLN A 32 6.38 -6.84 9.81
N ILE A 33 7.51 -7.26 9.24
CA ILE A 33 7.63 -7.85 7.90
C ILE A 33 7.98 -9.32 8.10
N ILE A 34 7.14 -10.20 7.57
CA ILE A 34 7.26 -11.65 7.77
C ILE A 34 7.47 -12.32 6.42
N VAL A 35 8.58 -13.04 6.28
CA VAL A 35 8.94 -13.84 5.11
C VAL A 35 9.21 -15.26 5.61
N THR A 36 8.34 -16.20 5.23
CA THR A 36 8.35 -17.59 5.74
C THR A 36 8.46 -18.63 4.62
N VAL A 37 8.59 -18.19 3.37
CA VAL A 37 8.72 -19.10 2.22
C VAL A 37 10.20 -19.44 2.07
N PRO A 38 10.59 -20.73 2.10
CA PRO A 38 11.95 -21.13 1.74
C PRO A 38 12.22 -20.79 0.26
N ASP A 39 13.47 -20.54 -0.09
CA ASP A 39 13.92 -20.23 -1.46
C ASP A 39 13.54 -18.83 -2.00
N ILE A 40 13.15 -17.91 -1.12
CA ILE A 40 13.00 -16.49 -1.45
C ILE A 40 14.07 -15.69 -0.70
N ASP A 41 14.78 -14.82 -1.42
CA ASP A 41 15.73 -13.90 -0.81
C ASP A 41 15.00 -12.88 0.06
N GLU A 42 15.09 -13.03 1.38
CA GLU A 42 14.37 -12.20 2.34
C GLU A 42 14.89 -10.75 2.35
N THR A 43 16.13 -10.54 1.90
CA THR A 43 16.77 -9.21 1.86
C THR A 43 16.08 -8.27 0.87
N GLN A 44 15.41 -8.81 -0.15
CA GLN A 44 14.59 -8.04 -1.10
C GLN A 44 13.40 -7.35 -0.43
N PHE A 45 12.99 -7.84 0.74
CA PHE A 45 11.88 -7.29 1.53
C PHE A 45 12.38 -6.48 2.74
N GLY A 46 13.68 -6.20 2.82
CA GLY A 46 14.30 -5.50 3.95
C GLY A 46 14.41 -6.34 5.22
N VAL A 47 14.37 -7.67 5.10
CA VAL A 47 14.61 -8.60 6.22
C VAL A 47 16.07 -9.05 6.18
N ASP A 48 16.76 -9.07 7.32
CA ASP A 48 18.16 -9.50 7.36
C ASP A 48 18.30 -10.96 6.86
N SER A 49 19.40 -11.25 6.17
CA SER A 49 19.66 -12.58 5.60
C SER A 49 19.55 -13.69 6.67
N GLY A 50 18.78 -14.73 6.36
CA GLY A 50 18.54 -15.86 7.26
C GLY A 50 17.54 -15.58 8.38
N LYS A 51 16.91 -14.40 8.41
CA LYS A 51 15.78 -14.10 9.29
C LYS A 51 14.47 -14.18 8.54
N THR A 52 13.41 -14.57 9.25
CA THR A 52 12.05 -14.67 8.73
C THR A 52 11.14 -13.55 9.20
N LEU A 53 11.62 -12.70 10.11
CA LEU A 53 10.89 -11.61 10.73
C LEU A 53 11.80 -10.38 10.87
N GLN A 54 11.37 -9.27 10.31
CA GLN A 54 11.91 -7.95 10.60
C GLN A 54 10.89 -7.13 11.39
N SER A 55 11.32 -6.54 12.50
CA SER A 55 10.49 -5.62 13.29
C SER A 55 11.06 -4.21 13.22
N GLN A 56 10.25 -3.27 12.76
CA GLN A 56 10.53 -1.85 12.66
C GLN A 56 9.68 -1.09 13.68
N TYR A 57 10.26 -0.12 14.37
CA TYR A 57 9.56 0.66 15.38
C TYR A 57 9.68 2.13 15.05
N GLY A 58 8.54 2.82 14.92
CA GLY A 58 8.56 4.16 14.39
C GLY A 58 7.23 4.88 14.50
N ALA A 59 7.08 5.93 13.70
CA ALA A 59 5.85 6.70 13.64
C ALA A 59 5.09 6.40 12.34
N SER A 60 3.76 6.48 12.39
CA SER A 60 2.93 6.36 11.19
C SER A 60 1.85 7.43 11.11
N LEU A 61 1.57 7.86 9.88
CA LEU A 61 0.44 8.69 9.50
C LEU A 61 -0.40 7.90 8.51
N ARG A 62 -1.72 7.94 8.66
CA ARG A 62 -2.66 7.45 7.65
C ARG A 62 -3.81 8.42 7.50
N VAL A 63 -4.11 8.77 6.26
CA VAL A 63 -5.24 9.62 5.87
C VAL A 63 -6.07 8.84 4.86
N ASP A 64 -7.31 8.55 5.22
CA ASP A 64 -8.31 7.92 4.38
C ASP A 64 -9.39 8.96 4.07
N TYR A 65 -9.65 9.21 2.80
CA TYR A 65 -10.76 10.00 2.30
C TYR A 65 -11.70 9.10 1.49
N ARG A 66 -12.99 9.12 1.76
CA ARG A 66 -14.01 8.32 1.07
C ARG A 66 -15.27 9.14 0.88
N LYS A 67 -15.70 9.33 -0.36
CA LYS A 67 -16.92 10.08 -0.66
C LYS A 67 -17.69 9.50 -1.83
N GLU A 68 -19.00 9.41 -1.69
CA GLU A 68 -19.91 9.22 -2.82
C GLU A 68 -20.15 10.60 -3.46
N LEU A 69 -19.64 10.81 -4.67
CA LEU A 69 -19.73 12.09 -5.38
C LEU A 69 -21.07 12.24 -6.10
N VAL A 70 -21.55 11.15 -6.70
CA VAL A 70 -22.82 11.13 -7.44
C VAL A 70 -23.60 9.92 -6.97
N SER A 71 -24.86 10.13 -6.61
CA SER A 71 -25.85 9.09 -6.44
C SER A 71 -27.13 9.56 -7.11
N TYR A 72 -27.37 9.07 -8.32
CA TYR A 72 -28.56 9.43 -9.09
C TYR A 72 -29.19 8.18 -9.69
N ASN A 73 -30.45 7.94 -9.34
CA ASN A 73 -31.24 6.80 -9.78
C ASN A 73 -30.49 5.46 -9.58
N ASN A 74 -29.96 4.92 -10.67
CA ASN A 74 -29.28 3.64 -10.76
C ASN A 74 -27.75 3.77 -10.92
N PHE A 75 -27.20 4.97 -10.83
CA PHE A 75 -25.77 5.24 -10.99
C PHE A 75 -25.18 5.81 -9.70
N ARG A 76 -24.05 5.23 -9.26
CA ARG A 76 -23.25 5.74 -8.13
C ARG A 76 -21.79 5.88 -8.52
N LEU A 77 -21.21 7.01 -8.18
CA LEU A 77 -19.79 7.29 -8.30
C LEU A 77 -19.18 7.50 -6.91
N GLY A 78 -18.33 6.59 -6.50
CA GLY A 78 -17.56 6.67 -5.25
C GLY A 78 -16.09 6.91 -5.52
N VAL A 79 -15.45 7.75 -4.72
CA VAL A 79 -14.00 7.94 -4.70
C VAL A 79 -13.44 7.60 -3.33
N GLU A 80 -12.29 6.96 -3.33
CA GLU A 80 -11.52 6.65 -2.13
C GLU A 80 -10.06 7.02 -2.38
N SER A 81 -9.45 7.75 -1.46
CA SER A 81 -8.01 8.01 -1.45
C SER A 81 -7.46 7.61 -0.08
N ARG A 82 -6.42 6.78 -0.09
CA ARG A 82 -5.73 6.34 1.12
C ARG A 82 -4.26 6.70 0.97
N PHE A 83 -3.80 7.59 1.83
CA PHE A 83 -2.40 7.95 1.96
C PHE A 83 -1.87 7.42 3.28
N SER A 84 -0.71 6.78 3.28
CA SER A 84 -0.05 6.35 4.50
C SER A 84 1.46 6.51 4.41
N LEU A 85 2.03 6.99 5.51
CA LEU A 85 3.45 7.15 5.75
C LEU A 85 3.85 6.33 6.97
N PHE A 86 5.04 5.74 6.90
CA PHE A 86 5.73 5.15 8.03
C PHE A 86 7.20 5.53 7.97
N THR A 87 7.80 5.84 9.11
CA THR A 87 9.25 6.06 9.23
C THR A 87 9.73 5.29 10.45
N ASP A 88 10.86 4.60 10.30
CA ASP A 88 11.52 3.89 11.40
C ASP A 88 12.32 4.91 12.24
N PHE A 89 12.30 4.78 13.55
CA PHE A 89 13.12 5.63 14.42
C PHE A 89 14.62 5.35 14.26
N ALA A 90 14.99 4.12 13.88
CA ALA A 90 16.38 3.79 13.58
C ALA A 90 16.90 4.46 12.30
N ASP A 91 16.00 4.84 11.39
CA ASP A 91 16.31 5.42 10.08
C ASP A 91 15.38 6.61 9.78
N PHE A 92 15.41 7.58 10.69
CA PHE A 92 14.48 8.70 10.67
C PHE A 92 14.72 9.61 9.46
N GLY A 93 13.65 9.92 8.72
CA GLY A 93 13.70 10.71 7.47
C GLY A 93 13.51 9.86 6.22
N ASN A 94 13.67 8.54 6.32
CA ASN A 94 13.26 7.61 5.29
C ASN A 94 11.79 7.21 5.51
N PHE A 95 10.95 7.58 4.53
CA PHE A 95 9.50 7.39 4.60
C PHE A 95 9.02 6.32 3.64
N VAL A 96 8.49 5.24 4.21
CA VAL A 96 7.71 4.25 3.48
C VAL A 96 6.35 4.86 3.17
N THR A 97 6.09 5.11 1.90
CA THR A 97 4.94 5.85 1.40
C THR A 97 4.05 4.94 0.58
N ASN A 98 2.75 4.93 0.89
CA ASN A 98 1.73 4.27 0.09
C ASN A 98 0.60 5.26 -0.19
N TRP A 99 0.26 5.45 -1.45
CA TRP A 99 -0.83 6.31 -1.86
C TRP A 99 -1.72 5.60 -2.88
N ARG A 100 -2.90 5.20 -2.41
CA ARG A 100 -3.87 4.45 -3.21
C ARG A 100 -5.11 5.27 -3.47
N ASN A 101 -5.44 5.44 -4.74
CA ASN A 101 -6.64 6.09 -5.22
C ASN A 101 -7.55 5.05 -5.88
N LYS A 102 -8.84 5.09 -5.58
CA LYS A 102 -9.84 4.17 -6.12
C LYS A 102 -11.05 4.97 -6.55
N VAL A 103 -11.52 4.70 -7.76
CA VAL A 103 -12.78 5.22 -8.30
C VAL A 103 -13.68 4.03 -8.58
N ASN A 104 -14.89 4.06 -8.03
CA ASN A 104 -15.89 3.01 -8.19
C ASN A 104 -17.13 3.57 -8.87
N PHE A 105 -17.50 2.94 -9.97
CA PHE A 105 -18.75 3.18 -10.69
C PHE A 105 -19.68 2.00 -10.42
N ASN A 106 -20.89 2.27 -9.95
CA ASN A 106 -21.93 1.26 -9.84
C ASN A 106 -23.08 1.66 -10.73
N VAL A 107 -23.47 0.79 -11.66
CA VAL A 107 -24.51 1.03 -12.66
C VAL A 107 -25.60 -0.03 -12.53
N TYR A 108 -26.85 0.41 -12.45
CA TYR A 108 -28.06 -0.42 -12.34
C TYR A 108 -28.06 -1.42 -11.18
N LYS A 109 -27.24 -1.22 -10.14
CA LYS A 109 -27.03 -2.17 -9.02
C LYS A 109 -26.57 -3.57 -9.48
N VAL A 110 -26.07 -3.67 -10.71
CA VAL A 110 -25.68 -4.92 -11.39
C VAL A 110 -24.22 -4.86 -11.82
N PHE A 111 -23.78 -3.72 -12.34
CA PHE A 111 -22.42 -3.56 -12.86
C PHE A 111 -21.59 -2.70 -11.92
N THR A 112 -20.40 -3.17 -11.57
CA THR A 112 -19.40 -2.41 -10.83
C THR A 112 -18.12 -2.33 -11.63
N ILE A 113 -17.63 -1.12 -11.84
CA ILE A 113 -16.32 -0.85 -12.45
C ILE A 113 -15.46 -0.19 -11.37
N SER A 114 -14.28 -0.73 -11.13
CA SER A 114 -13.33 -0.20 -10.16
C SER A 114 -12.00 0.10 -10.85
N ILE A 115 -11.55 1.35 -10.76
CA ILE A 115 -10.23 1.76 -11.21
C ILE A 115 -9.42 2.08 -9.97
N ILE A 116 -8.24 1.48 -9.84
CA ILE A 116 -7.32 1.66 -8.72
C ILE A 116 -5.97 2.09 -9.27
N ALA A 117 -5.44 3.19 -8.76
CA ALA A 117 -4.07 3.64 -8.96
C ALA A 117 -3.35 3.60 -7.61
N HIS A 118 -2.19 2.98 -7.54
CA HIS A 118 -1.44 2.79 -6.31
C HIS A 118 0.02 3.15 -6.52
N LEU A 119 0.47 4.18 -5.81
CA LEU A 119 1.87 4.60 -5.74
C LEU A 119 2.47 4.04 -4.45
N ILE A 120 3.60 3.35 -4.59
CA ILE A 120 4.34 2.76 -3.47
C ILE A 120 5.78 3.25 -3.56
N TYR A 121 6.34 3.69 -2.45
CA TYR A 121 7.76 4.01 -2.32
C TYR A 121 8.27 3.47 -0.99
N ASP A 122 9.29 2.63 -1.04
CA ASP A 122 9.91 2.02 0.14
C ASP A 122 11.44 2.11 -0.04
N PRO A 123 12.15 2.92 0.77
CA PRO A 123 13.60 3.05 0.71
C PRO A 123 14.37 1.74 0.93
N SER A 124 13.78 0.77 1.62
CA SER A 124 14.40 -0.54 1.88
C SER A 124 14.30 -1.49 0.69
N VAL A 125 13.44 -1.20 -0.29
CA VAL A 125 13.29 -2.02 -1.50
C VAL A 125 14.15 -1.43 -2.61
N LEU A 126 15.25 -2.11 -2.91
CA LEU A 126 16.23 -1.65 -3.88
C LEU A 126 16.02 -2.31 -5.24
N PHE A 127 16.22 -1.52 -6.29
CA PHE A 127 16.18 -2.00 -7.68
C PHE A 127 17.55 -1.83 -8.32
N PRO A 128 18.02 -2.77 -9.15
CA PRO A 128 19.26 -2.62 -9.89
C PRO A 128 19.20 -1.37 -10.76
N ASP A 129 20.27 -0.57 -10.72
CA ASP A 129 20.36 0.69 -11.46
C ASP A 129 21.48 0.66 -12.48
N GLN A 130 22.69 0.29 -12.05
CA GLN A 130 23.80 0.03 -12.95
C GLN A 130 24.15 -1.45 -12.95
N THR A 131 24.28 -1.99 -14.15
CA THR A 131 24.68 -3.37 -14.38
C THR A 131 25.89 -3.41 -15.30
N GLN A 132 26.92 -4.14 -14.91
CA GLN A 132 28.09 -4.39 -15.73
C GLN A 132 27.98 -5.78 -16.36
N LEU A 133 28.14 -5.84 -17.69
CA LEU A 133 28.30 -7.12 -18.37
C LEU A 133 29.73 -7.62 -18.14
N ASN A 134 29.86 -8.76 -17.50
CA ASN A 134 31.13 -9.43 -17.30
C ASN A 134 31.58 -10.13 -18.59
N PRO A 135 32.88 -10.36 -18.78
CA PRO A 135 33.42 -11.08 -19.93
C PRO A 135 32.92 -12.53 -20.08
N ASP A 136 32.37 -13.13 -19.01
CA ASP A 136 31.80 -14.48 -18.97
C ASP A 136 30.31 -14.52 -19.38
N GLY A 137 29.74 -13.37 -19.78
CA GLY A 137 28.33 -13.23 -20.16
C GLY A 137 27.37 -13.05 -18.98
N THR A 138 27.86 -13.03 -17.75
CA THR A 138 27.05 -12.72 -16.56
C THR A 138 26.89 -11.20 -16.38
N THR A 139 25.83 -10.77 -15.71
CA THR A 139 25.56 -9.35 -15.45
C THR A 139 25.69 -9.07 -13.96
N THR A 140 26.68 -8.27 -13.55
CA THR A 140 26.86 -7.86 -12.15
C THR A 140 26.08 -6.57 -11.90
N VAL A 141 25.23 -6.55 -10.87
CA VAL A 141 24.59 -5.32 -10.39
C VAL A 141 25.62 -4.53 -9.57
N LEU A 142 26.00 -3.34 -10.04
CA LEU A 142 26.99 -2.47 -9.38
C LEU A 142 26.35 -1.58 -8.32
N THR A 143 25.14 -1.09 -8.58
CA THR A 143 24.40 -0.22 -7.67
C THR A 143 22.92 -0.55 -7.70
N SER A 144 22.27 -0.46 -6.54
CA SER A 144 20.83 -0.59 -6.41
C SER A 144 20.26 0.64 -5.69
N VAL A 145 19.15 1.17 -6.18
CA VAL A 145 18.54 2.40 -5.67
C VAL A 145 17.05 2.20 -5.42
N PRO A 146 16.46 2.88 -4.41
CA PRO A 146 15.02 2.84 -4.20
C PRO A 146 14.30 3.61 -5.31
N LYS A 147 13.24 3.01 -5.88
CA LYS A 147 12.44 3.59 -6.98
C LYS A 147 10.97 3.67 -6.59
N VAL A 148 10.27 4.66 -7.13
CA VAL A 148 8.81 4.78 -6.99
C VAL A 148 8.16 3.70 -7.86
N GLN A 149 7.25 2.93 -7.28
CA GLN A 149 6.50 1.89 -7.95
C GLN A 149 5.07 2.37 -8.20
N PHE A 150 4.59 2.17 -9.42
CA PHE A 150 3.23 2.52 -9.82
C PHE A 150 2.48 1.26 -10.25
N LEU A 151 1.36 0.99 -9.59
CA LEU A 151 0.47 -0.12 -9.89
C LEU A 151 -0.91 0.43 -10.30
N GLN A 152 -1.38 0.02 -11.47
CA GLN A 152 -2.70 0.34 -11.98
C GLN A 152 -3.52 -0.93 -12.16
N ASN A 153 -4.67 -0.99 -11.49
CA ASN A 153 -5.60 -2.10 -11.59
C ASN A 153 -6.97 -1.60 -12.06
N ILE A 154 -7.53 -2.25 -13.06
CA ILE A 154 -8.90 -2.01 -13.51
C ILE A 154 -9.67 -3.32 -13.33
N GLY A 155 -10.74 -3.26 -12.55
CA GLY A 155 -11.63 -4.38 -12.29
C GLY A 155 -13.02 -4.12 -12.85
N PHE A 156 -13.60 -5.13 -13.49
CA PHE A 156 -14.99 -5.18 -13.89
C PHE A 156 -15.69 -6.31 -13.14
N GLY A 157 -16.82 -6.02 -12.51
CA GLY A 157 -17.60 -6.98 -11.75
C GLY A 157 -19.07 -6.91 -12.11
N ILE A 158 -19.72 -8.07 -12.12
CA ILE A 158 -21.17 -8.21 -12.24
C ILE A 158 -21.65 -8.78 -10.90
N GLY A 159 -22.60 -8.09 -10.26
CA GLY A 159 -23.18 -8.53 -9.00
C GLY A 159 -24.48 -7.76 -8.71
N TYR A 160 -25.54 -8.47 -8.36
CA TYR A 160 -26.84 -7.87 -8.03
C TYR A 160 -26.95 -7.60 -6.54
N GLN A 161 -27.09 -6.34 -6.14
CA GLN A 161 -27.32 -5.97 -4.74
C GLN A 161 -28.81 -6.02 -4.37
N ILE A 162 -29.22 -7.03 -3.59
CA ILE A 162 -30.56 -7.12 -3.02
C ILE A 162 -30.65 -6.19 -1.80
N THR A 163 -31.18 -4.98 -1.98
CA THR A 163 -31.52 -4.11 -0.85
C THR A 163 -32.97 -4.37 -0.44
N LYS A 164 -33.21 -4.99 0.73
CA LYS A 164 -34.55 -5.04 1.34
C LYS A 164 -34.95 -3.62 1.78
N ARG A 165 -36.05 -3.09 1.24
CA ARG A 165 -36.74 -1.94 1.83
C ARG A 165 -37.42 -2.40 3.14
N LYS A 166 -37.11 -1.74 4.25
CA LYS A 166 -37.98 -1.69 5.43
C LYS A 166 -39.00 -0.58 5.22
#